data_AF-N8ZVB7-F1
#
_entry.id   AF-N8ZVB7-F1
#
_cell.length_a   1.000
_cell.length_b   1.000
_cell.length_c   1.000
_cell.angle_alpha   90.00
_cell.angle_beta   90.00
_cell.angle_gamma   90.00
#
_symmetry.space_group_name_H-M   'P 1'
#
loop_
_entity.id
_entity.type
_entity.pdbx_description
1 polymer ?
#
loop_
_entity_poly.entity_id
_entity_poly.type
_entity_poly.pdbx_seq_one_letter_code
_entity_poly.pdbx_strand_id
1 'polypeptide(L)'
;MQDIISTNHNLYDKQELIQKFLDENIPRMANGQSVEQAFAQFWDVEKEKALNELCQKEAIKPEVFKTVLSQYEYTQRLPSREDVKDLPIARPKISERKTLMNTLVLKTRNLIEKFYRGL
;
A
#
# COMPACT_ATOMS: atom_id res chain seq x y z
N MET A 1 -20.31 26.80 -11.10
CA MET A 1 -18.85 26.62 -10.96
C MET A 1 -18.61 25.13 -10.76
N GLN A 2 -18.44 24.42 -11.88
CA GLN A 2 -18.27 22.97 -11.96
C GLN A 2 -16.81 22.71 -12.33
N ASP A 3 -15.91 22.78 -11.35
CA ASP A 3 -14.47 22.63 -11.61
C ASP A 3 -13.79 21.86 -10.49
N ILE A 4 -14.24 20.62 -10.23
CA ILE A 4 -13.52 19.67 -9.38
C ILE A 4 -13.27 18.32 -10.08
N ILE A 5 -13.85 18.10 -11.28
CA ILE A 5 -13.84 16.78 -11.94
C ILE A 5 -13.04 16.82 -13.25
N SER A 6 -11.84 17.39 -13.29
CA SER A 6 -11.10 17.47 -14.57
C SER A 6 -9.58 17.33 -14.50
N THR A 7 -8.98 16.77 -13.45
CA THR A 7 -7.51 16.60 -13.46
C THR A 7 -6.97 15.29 -12.89
N ASN A 8 -7.80 14.25 -12.77
CA ASN A 8 -7.26 12.90 -12.51
C ASN A 8 -8.03 11.84 -13.31
N HIS A 9 -7.47 11.48 -14.47
CA HIS A 9 -7.95 10.42 -15.37
C HIS A 9 -7.96 9.02 -14.71
N ASN A 10 -7.50 8.89 -13.45
CA ASN A 10 -7.54 7.65 -12.65
C ASN A 10 -8.83 7.45 -11.83
N LEU A 11 -9.67 8.49 -11.66
CA LEU A 11 -10.85 8.42 -10.78
C LEU A 11 -12.10 7.87 -11.46
N TYR A 12 -12.18 7.92 -12.80
CA TYR A 12 -13.33 7.39 -13.54
C TYR A 12 -13.36 5.86 -13.55
N ASP A 13 -12.20 5.20 -13.62
CA ASP A 13 -12.08 3.72 -13.55
C ASP A 13 -12.42 3.13 -12.17
N LYS A 14 -12.72 3.97 -11.18
CA LYS A 14 -12.94 3.56 -9.79
C LYS A 14 -14.33 3.86 -9.25
N GLN A 15 -15.25 4.34 -10.09
CA GLN A 15 -16.63 4.59 -9.68
C GLN A 15 -17.30 3.33 -9.10
N GLU A 16 -17.11 2.15 -9.71
CA GLU A 16 -17.65 0.89 -9.17
C GLU A 16 -17.03 0.47 -7.82
N LEU A 17 -15.73 0.70 -7.65
CA LEU A 17 -15.01 0.41 -6.41
C LEU A 17 -15.46 1.33 -5.27
N ILE A 18 -15.71 2.60 -5.58
CA ILE A 18 -16.30 3.57 -4.66
C ILE A 18 -17.74 3.16 -4.34
N GLN A 19 -18.53 2.71 -5.31
CA GLN A 19 -19.92 2.25 -5.09
C GLN A 19 -20.00 1.02 -4.17
N LYS A 20 -19.13 0.02 -4.35
CA LYS A 20 -19.04 -1.13 -3.44
C LYS A 20 -18.59 -0.74 -2.04
N PHE A 21 -17.61 0.17 -1.95
CA PHE A 21 -17.15 0.69 -0.67
C PHE A 21 -18.27 1.43 0.08
N LEU A 22 -19.07 2.21 -0.64
CA LEU A 22 -20.24 2.92 -0.11
C LEU A 22 -21.26 1.96 0.51
N ASP A 23 -21.66 0.91 -0.20
CA ASP A 23 -22.72 -0.01 0.26
C ASP A 23 -22.35 -0.73 1.57
N GLU A 24 -21.07 -1.09 1.74
CA GLU A 24 -20.60 -1.81 2.93
C GLU A 24 -20.20 -0.90 4.11
N ASN A 25 -19.80 0.36 3.86
CA ASN A 25 -19.21 1.23 4.90
C ASN A 25 -20.06 2.45 5.31
N ILE A 26 -21.10 2.82 4.54
CA ILE A 26 -22.06 3.89 4.89
C ILE A 26 -22.66 3.77 6.31
N PRO A 27 -23.09 2.59 6.81
CA PRO A 27 -23.68 2.52 8.15
C PRO A 27 -22.70 2.81 9.29
N ARG A 28 -21.39 2.94 9.02
CA ARG A 28 -20.35 3.32 9.98
C ARG A 28 -19.82 4.75 9.80
N MET A 29 -20.26 5.47 8.75
CA MET A 29 -19.78 6.83 8.49
C MET A 29 -20.51 7.86 9.36
N ALA A 30 -19.74 8.76 9.97
CA ALA A 30 -20.29 9.86 10.76
C ALA A 30 -21.00 10.87 9.85
N ASN A 31 -22.15 11.38 10.30
CA ASN A 31 -22.95 12.36 9.57
C ASN A 31 -22.10 13.57 9.12
N GLY A 32 -21.94 13.77 7.81
CA GLY A 32 -21.27 14.94 7.23
C GLY A 32 -19.85 14.70 6.69
N GLN A 33 -19.31 13.49 6.79
CA GLN A 33 -18.00 13.16 6.22
C GLN A 33 -18.14 12.82 4.72
N SER A 34 -17.32 13.45 3.86
CA SER A 34 -17.35 13.17 2.41
C SER A 34 -16.87 11.75 2.13
N VAL A 35 -17.43 11.11 1.09
CA VAL A 35 -17.05 9.77 0.62
C VAL A 35 -15.54 9.65 0.43
N GLU A 36 -14.92 10.68 -0.16
CA GLU A 36 -13.47 10.76 -0.37
C GLU A 36 -12.68 10.74 0.94
N GLN A 37 -13.15 11.43 1.98
CA GLN A 37 -12.48 11.48 3.28
C GLN A 37 -12.61 10.16 4.03
N ALA A 38 -13.78 9.53 3.99
CA ALA A 38 -14.00 8.23 4.60
C ALA A 38 -13.22 7.13 3.88
N PHE A 39 -13.16 7.20 2.55
CA PHE A 39 -12.33 6.30 1.76
C PHE A 39 -10.84 6.49 2.07
N ALA A 40 -10.34 7.72 2.15
CA ALA A 40 -8.96 7.99 2.51
C ALA A 40 -8.59 7.41 3.89
N GLN A 41 -9.47 7.57 4.89
CA GLN A 41 -9.28 6.99 6.22
C GLN A 41 -9.26 5.45 6.18
N PHE A 42 -10.22 4.84 5.48
CA PHE A 42 -10.25 3.39 5.32
C PHE A 42 -9.00 2.88 4.58
N TRP A 43 -8.59 3.56 3.53
CA TRP A 43 -7.41 3.20 2.75
C TRP A 43 -6.14 3.28 3.58
N ASP A 44 -6.03 4.29 4.46
CA ASP A 44 -4.89 4.42 5.36
C ASP A 44 -4.85 3.27 6.38
N VAL A 45 -6.00 2.91 6.97
CA VAL A 45 -6.12 1.78 7.89
C VAL A 45 -5.80 0.45 7.20
N GLU A 46 -6.34 0.19 6.01
CA GLU A 46 -6.09 -1.06 5.27
C GLU A 46 -4.63 -1.16 4.80
N LYS A 47 -4.02 -0.04 4.39
CA LYS A 47 -2.59 0.04 4.05
C LYS A 47 -1.73 -0.28 5.27
N GLU A 48 -2.01 0.32 6.42
CA GLU A 48 -1.26 0.06 7.65
C GLU A 48 -1.43 -1.40 8.12
N LYS A 49 -2.64 -1.94 8.02
CA LYS A 49 -2.94 -3.34 8.35
C LYS A 49 -2.20 -4.31 7.43
N ALA A 50 -2.25 -4.11 6.11
CA ALA A 50 -1.54 -4.94 5.15
C ALA A 50 -0.02 -4.87 5.35
N LEU A 51 0.51 -3.69 5.68
CA LEU A 51 1.91 -3.50 6.02
C LEU A 51 2.29 -4.31 7.27
N ASN A 52 1.52 -4.17 8.35
CA ASN A 52 1.77 -4.89 9.60
C ASN A 52 1.66 -6.40 9.44
N GLU A 53 0.63 -6.89 8.73
CA GLU A 53 0.48 -8.31 8.42
C GLU A 53 1.66 -8.86 7.62
N LEU A 54 2.14 -8.12 6.62
CA LEU A 54 3.32 -8.52 5.85
C LEU A 54 4.56 -8.54 6.75
N CYS A 55 4.70 -7.55 7.63
CA CYS A 55 5.81 -7.47 8.56
C CYS A 55 5.87 -8.67 9.50
N GLN A 56 4.73 -9.07 10.04
CA GLN A 56 4.63 -10.23 10.91
C GLN A 56 4.82 -11.55 10.15
N LYS A 57 4.18 -11.73 9.00
CA LYS A 57 4.24 -12.97 8.20
C LYS A 57 5.65 -13.26 7.69
N GLU A 58 6.37 -12.25 7.22
CA GLU A 58 7.71 -12.40 6.64
C GLU A 58 8.84 -12.09 7.65
N ALA A 59 8.51 -11.81 8.90
CA ALA A 59 9.45 -11.39 9.94
C ALA A 59 10.39 -10.27 9.46
N ILE A 60 9.82 -9.21 8.90
CA ILE A 60 10.56 -8.02 8.43
C ILE A 60 10.37 -6.83 9.37
N LYS A 61 11.36 -5.94 9.36
CA LYS A 61 11.40 -4.73 10.17
C LYS A 61 10.45 -3.69 9.57
N PRO A 62 9.38 -3.29 10.28
CA PRO A 62 8.40 -2.34 9.76
C PRO A 62 9.03 -0.96 9.48
N GLU A 63 10.01 -0.54 10.27
CA GLU A 63 10.70 0.76 10.10
C GLU A 63 11.48 0.83 8.80
N VAL A 64 12.25 -0.22 8.48
CA VAL A 64 12.98 -0.33 7.21
C VAL A 64 11.99 -0.43 6.06
N PHE A 65 10.89 -1.16 6.24
CA PHE A 65 9.87 -1.30 5.22
C PHE A 65 9.18 0.02 4.88
N LYS A 66 8.81 0.82 5.87
CA LYS A 66 8.30 2.17 5.68
C LYS A 66 9.30 3.04 4.91
N THR A 67 10.59 2.93 5.22
CA THR A 67 11.64 3.67 4.49
C THR A 67 11.68 3.30 3.01
N VAL A 68 11.60 2.01 2.68
CA VAL A 68 11.56 1.53 1.28
C VAL A 68 10.32 2.06 0.55
N LEU A 69 9.16 2.08 1.22
CA LEU A 69 7.92 2.62 0.66
C LEU A 69 8.03 4.13 0.42
N SER A 70 8.54 4.90 1.38
CA SER A 70 8.74 6.34 1.23
C SER A 70 9.76 6.68 0.13
N GLN A 71 10.81 5.86 -0.04
CA GLN A 71 11.71 5.97 -1.18
C GLN A 71 10.97 5.76 -2.50
N TYR A 72 10.12 4.74 -2.59
CA TYR A 72 9.27 4.54 -3.77
C TYR A 72 8.36 5.74 -4.03
N GLU A 73 7.71 6.30 -3.00
CA GLU A 73 6.83 7.47 -3.15
C GLU A 73 7.58 8.68 -3.72
N TYR A 74 8.82 8.90 -3.26
CA TYR A 74 9.66 10.00 -3.71
C TYR A 74 10.27 9.78 -5.10
N THR A 75 10.83 8.59 -5.36
CA THR A 75 11.58 8.32 -6.59
C THR A 75 10.74 7.67 -7.69
N GLN A 76 9.50 7.25 -7.38
CA GLN A 76 8.62 6.45 -8.24
C GLN A 76 9.29 5.18 -8.80
N ARG A 77 10.31 4.68 -8.09
CA ARG A 77 11.16 3.56 -8.53
C ARG A 77 10.85 2.33 -7.68
N LEU A 78 10.45 1.24 -8.33
CA LEU A 78 10.18 0.00 -7.64
C LEU A 78 11.43 -0.51 -6.89
N PRO A 79 11.26 -1.05 -5.67
CA PRO A 79 12.38 -1.53 -4.88
C PRO A 79 13.07 -2.71 -5.56
N SER A 80 14.39 -2.74 -5.39
CA SER A 80 15.29 -3.79 -5.83
C SER A 80 15.67 -4.70 -4.67
N ARG A 81 16.41 -5.78 -4.98
CA ARG A 81 16.94 -6.69 -3.95
C ARG A 81 17.84 -5.99 -2.94
N GLU A 82 18.50 -4.91 -3.34
CA GLU A 82 19.37 -4.13 -2.47
C GLU A 82 18.58 -3.31 -1.47
N ASP A 83 17.44 -2.74 -1.88
CA ASP A 83 16.60 -1.91 -1.02
C ASP A 83 15.90 -2.77 0.05
N VAL A 84 15.63 -4.04 -0.25
CA VAL A 84 14.97 -4.97 0.70
C VAL A 84 15.94 -5.81 1.52
N LYS A 85 17.27 -5.66 1.35
CA LYS A 85 18.25 -6.55 1.98
C LYS A 85 18.26 -6.47 3.50
N ASP A 86 17.89 -5.31 4.04
CA ASP A 86 17.86 -4.99 5.47
C ASP A 86 16.46 -5.18 6.09
N LEU A 87 15.46 -5.58 5.28
CA LEU A 87 14.12 -5.88 5.75
C LEU A 87 14.06 -7.04 6.75
N PRO A 88 14.68 -8.21 6.50
CA PRO A 88 14.56 -9.33 7.44
C PRO A 88 15.06 -8.96 8.83
N ILE A 89 14.29 -9.32 9.87
CA ILE A 89 14.71 -9.16 11.26
C ILE A 89 15.93 -10.05 11.55
N ALA A 90 15.87 -11.30 11.08
CA ALA A 90 16.96 -12.26 11.19
C ALA A 90 17.69 -12.43 9.85
N ARG A 91 19.01 -12.62 9.89
CA ARG A 91 19.75 -12.95 8.67
C ARG A 91 19.34 -14.36 8.19
N PRO A 92 18.83 -14.50 6.97
CA PRO A 92 18.53 -15.82 6.42
C PRO A 92 19.81 -16.62 6.19
N LYS A 93 19.69 -17.95 6.15
CA LYS A 93 20.77 -18.84 5.72
C LYS A 93 21.14 -18.54 4.27
N ILE A 94 22.40 -18.79 3.89
CA ILE A 94 22.91 -18.54 2.53
C ILE A 94 22.04 -19.22 1.47
N SER A 95 21.60 -20.46 1.73
CA SER A 95 20.74 -21.27 0.86
C SER A 95 19.37 -20.63 0.63
N GLU A 96 18.80 -19.97 1.64
CA GLU A 96 17.44 -19.42 1.60
C GLU A 96 17.43 -17.94 1.23
N ARG A 97 18.57 -17.25 1.37
CA ARG A 97 18.70 -15.82 1.14
C ARG A 97 18.19 -15.40 -0.24
N LYS A 98 18.57 -16.12 -1.30
CA LYS A 98 18.14 -15.76 -2.67
C LYS A 98 16.62 -15.84 -2.82
N THR A 99 16.01 -16.91 -2.30
CA THR A 99 14.57 -17.12 -2.34
C THR A 99 13.84 -16.09 -1.50
N LEU A 100 14.27 -15.86 -0.25
CA LEU A 100 13.67 -14.86 0.63
C LEU A 100 13.72 -13.47 0.00
N MET A 101 14.88 -13.04 -0.52
CA MET A 101 15.01 -11.72 -1.14
C MET A 101 14.08 -11.56 -2.35
N ASN A 102 13.93 -12.58 -3.19
CA ASN A 102 12.98 -12.54 -4.30
C ASN A 102 11.54 -12.41 -3.82
N THR A 103 11.17 -13.20 -2.81
CA THR A 103 9.84 -13.14 -2.21
C THR A 103 9.55 -11.76 -1.64
N LEU A 104 10.50 -11.18 -0.89
CA LEU A 104 10.33 -9.85 -0.30
C LEU A 104 10.18 -8.76 -1.36
N VAL A 105 11.00 -8.77 -2.42
CA VAL A 105 10.84 -7.82 -3.55
C VAL A 105 9.45 -7.95 -4.16
N LEU A 106 9.00 -9.19 -4.46
CA LEU A 106 7.69 -9.42 -5.07
C LEU A 106 6.54 -8.97 -4.17
N LYS A 107 6.57 -9.30 -2.87
CA LYS A 107 5.53 -8.89 -1.93
C LYS A 107 5.50 -7.36 -1.73
N THR A 108 6.67 -6.74 -1.65
CA THR A 108 6.79 -5.28 -1.57
C THR A 108 6.18 -4.62 -2.82
N ARG A 109 6.52 -5.12 -4.01
CA ARG A 109 5.97 -4.62 -5.27
C ARG A 109 4.47 -4.79 -5.35
N ASN A 110 3.94 -5.95 -4.98
CA ASN A 110 2.49 -6.17 -4.92
C ASN A 110 1.79 -5.19 -3.97
N LEU A 111 2.40 -4.89 -2.82
CA LEU A 111 1.85 -3.89 -1.88
C LEU A 111 1.87 -2.49 -2.51
N ILE A 112 2.99 -2.11 -3.14
CA ILE A 112 3.12 -0.86 -3.88
C ILE A 112 2.06 -0.76 -4.99
N GLU A 113 1.90 -1.80 -5.79
CA GLU A 113 0.92 -1.84 -6.88
C GLU A 113 -0.51 -1.76 -6.39
N LYS A 114 -0.81 -2.37 -5.24
CA LYS A 114 -2.15 -2.33 -4.64
C LYS A 114 -2.48 -0.98 -4.01
N PHE A 115 -1.53 -0.36 -3.29
CA PHE A 115 -1.82 0.79 -2.43
C PHE A 115 -1.30 2.14 -2.93
N TYR A 116 -0.29 2.14 -3.81
CA TYR A 116 0.41 3.35 -4.25
C TYR A 116 0.35 3.55 -5.76
N ARG A 117 0.22 2.48 -6.55
CA ARG A 117 0.11 2.58 -8.01
C ARG A 117 -1.34 2.76 -8.41
N GLY A 118 -1.64 3.89 -9.03
CA GLY A 118 -2.95 4.19 -9.61
C GLY A 118 -3.93 4.90 -8.68
N LEU A 119 -3.50 5.46 -7.54
CA LEU A 119 -4.26 6.53 -6.86
C LEU A 119 -4.24 7.80 -7.72
#